data_AF-A0A1H3RLM6-F1
#
_entry.id   AF-A0A1H3RLM6-F1
#
_cell.length_a   1.000
_cell.length_b   1.000
_cell.length_c   1.000
_cell.angle_alpha   90.00
_cell.angle_beta   90.00
_cell.angle_gamma   90.00
#
_symmetry.space_group_name_H-M   'P 1'
#
loop_
_entity.id
_entity.type
_entity.pdbx_description
1 polymer ?
#
loop_
_entity_poly.entity_id
_entity_poly.type
_entity_poly.pdbx_seq_one_letter_code
_entity_poly.pdbx_strand_id
1 'polypeptide(L)'
;MRVALINEGTYPYAPGGVGTWCHQILNGLDGHEFHVVALTGHGGPREPAYPVPSSVTAVDTYPVWDRPITVSGGIARHRRRRAASAAAVLLCRGLLGDDPHSAGMFADGLRRLTELSGDGTHPLFGTELPEVLLDAWQASAGPAAGRPPLPRLSLRDARSAAVLLEHAVRPLACRTPRVDLCHPAAAGLPVLVALAAKWRAGTPFLLTEHGVYLRERYLEHGTGMPLAVKTVVLRFYRALARLGYEEAALVAAVSRFNQRWELRLGAHPAKVVVVPNGVEPLRYPPLATEPTVPTVTWVGRIDPLKDLHTLIRAMRTIRDAEPLARLRLAGPVPETGREYAASCLALIERLGLRDAVDLSGPVTCSRQAYADGHLVALSSISEGLPYTIIEAMMCGRPTVSTDVGGVSEVVGSTGLIVPPGDPVAFGQACLELLGDGERRRTLGAHGRDRALAHFTVDRMLAAYRQLYTDVRAAVAA
;
A
#
# COMPACT_ATOMS: atom_id res chain seq x y z
N MET A 1 11.16 -15.15 18.81
CA MET A 1 9.76 -15.45 18.39
C MET A 1 9.76 -15.67 16.88
N ARG A 2 8.99 -16.63 16.38
CA ARG A 2 8.83 -16.88 14.95
C ARG A 2 7.68 -16.04 14.40
N VAL A 3 7.93 -15.30 13.33
CA VAL A 3 6.97 -14.34 12.76
C VAL A 3 6.76 -14.63 11.28
N ALA A 4 5.51 -14.76 10.84
CA ALA A 4 5.19 -14.78 9.42
C ALA A 4 4.97 -13.34 8.93
N LEU A 5 5.93 -12.78 8.19
CA LEU A 5 5.78 -11.46 7.56
C LEU A 5 5.09 -11.64 6.20
N ILE A 6 3.85 -11.16 6.09
CA ILE A 6 2.97 -11.43 4.94
C ILE A 6 2.80 -10.14 4.14
N ASN A 7 3.14 -10.17 2.86
CA ASN A 7 3.08 -8.99 2.01
C ASN A 7 2.51 -9.30 0.61
N GLU A 8 2.07 -8.26 -0.09
CA GLU A 8 1.50 -8.34 -1.43
C GLU A 8 2.34 -7.50 -2.40
N GLY A 9 2.86 -8.12 -3.45
CA GLY A 9 3.51 -7.44 -4.57
C GLY A 9 4.79 -6.67 -4.22
N THR A 10 5.38 -6.88 -3.05
CA THR A 10 6.51 -6.09 -2.53
C THR A 10 7.70 -6.97 -2.20
N TYR A 11 7.96 -7.28 -0.93
CA TYR A 11 9.16 -8.00 -0.51
C TYR A 11 9.08 -9.52 -0.80
N PRO A 12 10.12 -10.17 -1.35
CA PRO A 12 11.44 -9.62 -1.64
C PRO A 12 11.62 -9.14 -3.09
N TYR A 13 10.57 -9.11 -3.92
CA TYR A 13 10.70 -9.02 -5.38
C TYR A 13 10.61 -7.60 -5.97
N ALA A 14 10.00 -6.64 -5.28
CA ALA A 14 9.78 -5.29 -5.83
C ALA A 14 10.30 -4.20 -4.88
N PRO A 15 11.11 -3.24 -5.39
CA PRO A 15 11.56 -2.10 -4.60
C PRO A 15 10.42 -1.12 -4.32
N GLY A 16 10.48 -0.42 -3.20
CA GLY A 16 9.48 0.58 -2.80
C GLY A 16 9.35 0.68 -1.28
N GLY A 17 8.55 1.65 -0.80
CA GLY A 17 8.47 1.98 0.63
C GLY A 17 8.14 0.77 1.53
N VAL A 18 7.12 -0.03 1.16
CA VAL A 18 6.76 -1.23 1.93
C VAL A 18 7.86 -2.29 1.87
N GLY A 19 8.53 -2.47 0.71
CA GLY A 19 9.65 -3.39 0.59
C GLY A 19 10.84 -2.98 1.45
N THR A 20 11.16 -1.68 1.49
CA THR A 20 12.19 -1.10 2.36
C THR A 20 11.83 -1.34 3.83
N TRP A 21 10.59 -1.08 4.22
CA TRP A 21 10.11 -1.34 5.58
C TRP A 21 10.24 -2.82 5.95
N CYS A 22 9.78 -3.74 5.10
CA CYS A 22 9.94 -5.18 5.30
C CYS A 22 11.41 -5.53 5.52
N HIS A 23 12.30 -5.04 4.65
CA HIS A 23 13.73 -5.30 4.76
C HIS A 23 14.33 -4.74 6.07
N GLN A 24 13.90 -3.56 6.51
CA GLN A 24 14.33 -2.98 7.79
C GLN A 24 13.86 -3.82 8.99
N ILE A 25 12.61 -4.28 8.99
CA ILE A 25 12.04 -5.15 10.04
C ILE A 25 12.84 -6.46 10.12
N LEU A 26 13.10 -7.09 8.97
CA LEU A 26 13.80 -8.37 8.90
C LEU A 26 15.25 -8.27 9.38
N ASN A 27 15.95 -7.17 9.09
CA ASN A 27 17.34 -6.97 9.55
C ASN A 27 17.45 -6.41 10.97
N GLY A 28 16.43 -5.68 11.45
CA GLY A 28 16.55 -4.85 12.65
C GLY A 28 15.88 -5.41 13.90
N LEU A 29 15.01 -6.42 13.78
CA LEU A 29 14.35 -7.05 14.93
C LEU A 29 15.11 -8.31 15.36
N ASP A 30 16.30 -8.11 15.94
CA ASP A 30 17.13 -9.19 16.48
C ASP A 30 16.38 -10.08 17.50
N GLY A 31 16.71 -11.37 17.53
CA GLY A 31 16.04 -12.35 18.40
C GLY A 31 14.70 -12.87 17.86
N HIS A 32 14.34 -12.48 16.63
CA HIS A 32 13.19 -13.00 15.91
C HIS A 32 13.60 -13.77 14.65
N GLU A 33 12.87 -14.84 14.37
CA GLU A 33 12.99 -15.62 13.14
C GLU A 33 11.81 -15.29 12.24
N PHE A 34 12.05 -15.13 10.95
CA PHE A 34 11.03 -14.69 10.01
C PHE A 34 10.76 -15.73 8.93
N HIS A 35 9.48 -16.01 8.71
CA HIS A 35 8.99 -16.67 7.52
C HIS A 35 8.31 -15.60 6.65
N VAL A 36 8.82 -15.37 5.44
CA VAL A 36 8.21 -14.41 4.52
C VAL A 36 7.17 -15.11 3.66
N VAL A 37 5.94 -14.60 3.64
CA VAL A 37 4.88 -15.04 2.72
C VAL A 37 4.60 -13.92 1.72
N ALA A 38 5.04 -14.12 0.47
CA ALA A 38 4.94 -13.14 -0.60
C ALA A 38 3.77 -13.49 -1.54
N LEU A 39 2.68 -12.74 -1.45
CA LEU A 39 1.58 -12.80 -2.41
C LEU A 39 2.00 -12.08 -3.70
N THR A 40 1.93 -12.77 -4.83
CA THR A 40 2.33 -12.21 -6.13
C THR A 40 1.21 -12.31 -7.16
N GLY A 41 1.33 -11.55 -8.25
CA GLY A 41 0.39 -11.64 -9.37
C GLY A 41 0.40 -13.03 -10.00
N HIS A 42 1.36 -13.28 -10.87
CA HIS A 42 1.58 -14.59 -11.50
C HIS A 42 2.79 -15.31 -10.90
N GLY A 43 2.92 -16.61 -11.12
CA GLY A 43 4.11 -17.38 -10.76
C GLY A 43 5.21 -17.25 -11.79
N GLY A 44 6.41 -17.70 -11.41
CA GLY A 44 7.60 -17.69 -12.25
C GLY A 44 8.87 -17.38 -11.45
N PRO A 45 10.06 -17.74 -11.98
CA PRO A 45 11.33 -17.37 -11.37
C PRO A 45 11.43 -15.84 -11.32
N ARG A 46 11.78 -15.32 -10.13
CA ARG A 46 11.99 -13.91 -9.88
C ARG A 46 13.25 -13.76 -9.05
N GLU A 47 14.12 -12.87 -9.46
CA GLU A 47 15.25 -12.47 -8.64
C GLU A 47 14.75 -11.56 -7.50
N PRO A 48 15.14 -11.82 -6.25
CA PRO A 48 14.91 -10.90 -5.15
C PRO A 48 15.53 -9.53 -5.45
N ALA A 49 14.75 -8.47 -5.31
CA ALA A 49 15.23 -7.08 -5.35
C ALA A 49 15.98 -6.70 -4.05
N TYR A 50 15.83 -7.50 -2.99
CA TYR A 50 16.50 -7.32 -1.71
C TYR A 50 17.31 -8.57 -1.36
N PRO A 51 18.50 -8.42 -0.76
CA PRO A 51 19.15 -9.55 -0.13
C PRO A 51 18.28 -10.07 1.02
N VAL A 52 18.17 -11.39 1.11
CA VAL A 52 17.40 -12.06 2.17
C VAL A 52 18.29 -12.17 3.41
N PRO A 53 17.93 -11.55 4.55
CA PRO A 53 18.74 -11.60 5.77
C PRO A 53 18.78 -13.01 6.39
N SER A 54 19.80 -13.28 7.23
CA SER A 54 19.94 -14.55 7.95
C SER A 54 18.83 -14.82 8.97
N SER A 55 18.10 -13.79 9.39
CA SER A 55 16.91 -13.91 10.23
C SER A 55 15.71 -14.53 9.51
N VAL A 56 15.74 -14.60 8.17
CA VAL A 56 14.68 -15.21 7.36
C VAL A 56 14.96 -16.70 7.18
N THR A 57 14.07 -17.54 7.74
CA THR A 57 14.19 -18.99 7.68
C THR A 57 13.58 -19.59 6.41
N ALA A 58 12.61 -18.90 5.81
CA ALA A 58 11.91 -19.34 4.59
C ALA A 58 11.24 -18.17 3.87
N VAL A 59 11.11 -18.30 2.54
CA VAL A 59 10.33 -17.40 1.69
C VAL A 59 9.37 -18.23 0.84
N ASP A 60 8.09 -18.17 1.18
CA ASP A 60 7.02 -18.82 0.42
C ASP A 60 6.36 -17.80 -0.51
N THR A 61 6.34 -18.12 -1.80
CA THR A 61 5.74 -17.28 -2.84
C THR A 61 4.43 -17.86 -3.33
N TYR A 62 3.35 -17.09 -3.20
CA TYR A 62 2.00 -17.53 -3.55
C TYR A 62 1.44 -16.69 -4.71
N PRO A 63 1.40 -17.24 -5.94
CA PRO A 63 0.86 -16.54 -7.10
C PRO A 63 -0.67 -16.58 -7.10
N VAL A 64 -1.29 -15.41 -6.98
CA VAL A 64 -2.74 -15.27 -6.84
C VAL A 64 -3.46 -15.48 -8.19
N TRP A 65 -2.78 -15.34 -9.32
CA TRP A 65 -3.36 -15.44 -10.67
C TRP A 65 -3.03 -16.73 -11.43
N ASP A 66 -2.25 -17.64 -10.83
CA ASP A 66 -1.88 -18.90 -11.47
C ASP A 66 -3.00 -19.94 -11.45
N ARG A 67 -2.79 -21.09 -12.09
CA ARG A 67 -3.76 -22.19 -12.05
C ARG A 67 -3.89 -22.71 -10.62
N PRO A 68 -5.11 -22.77 -10.05
CA PRO A 68 -5.28 -23.22 -8.68
C PRO A 68 -5.19 -24.75 -8.56
N ILE A 69 -4.88 -25.23 -7.36
CA ILE A 69 -5.03 -26.65 -7.01
C ILE A 69 -6.52 -26.99 -6.94
N THR A 70 -6.89 -28.14 -7.53
CA THR A 70 -8.26 -28.62 -7.64
C THR A 70 -8.41 -30.02 -7.04
N VAL A 71 -9.65 -30.40 -6.68
CA VAL A 71 -9.94 -31.74 -6.15
C VAL A 71 -10.20 -32.72 -7.30
N SER A 72 -9.56 -33.89 -7.26
CA SER A 72 -9.84 -35.02 -8.16
C SER A 72 -10.98 -35.90 -7.62
N GLY A 73 -11.95 -36.26 -8.49
CA GLY A 73 -12.90 -37.37 -8.29
C GLY A 73 -14.22 -37.12 -7.51
N GLY A 74 -15.27 -37.87 -7.91
CA GLY A 74 -16.40 -38.40 -7.11
C GLY A 74 -17.18 -37.54 -6.09
N ILE A 75 -17.66 -38.20 -5.03
CA ILE A 75 -18.57 -37.68 -3.98
C ILE A 75 -17.94 -36.57 -3.14
N ALA A 76 -16.62 -36.64 -2.88
CA ALA A 76 -15.89 -35.64 -2.12
C ALA A 76 -15.92 -34.26 -2.81
N ARG A 77 -15.76 -34.23 -4.14
CA ARG A 77 -15.92 -33.01 -4.95
C ARG A 77 -17.32 -32.43 -4.83
N HIS A 78 -18.36 -33.26 -4.88
CA HIS A 78 -19.75 -32.80 -4.77
C HIS A 78 -20.05 -32.19 -3.39
N ARG A 79 -19.62 -32.85 -2.31
CA ARG A 79 -19.78 -32.35 -0.93
C ARG A 79 -19.04 -31.02 -0.72
N ARG A 80 -17.78 -30.94 -1.16
CA ARG A 80 -17.00 -29.69 -1.07
C ARG A 80 -17.65 -28.57 -1.88
N ARG A 81 -18.10 -28.84 -3.11
CA ARG A 81 -18.82 -27.86 -3.94
C ARG A 81 -20.04 -27.31 -3.21
N ARG A 82 -20.88 -28.17 -2.62
CA ARG A 82 -22.07 -27.74 -1.86
C ARG A 82 -21.71 -26.85 -0.67
N ALA A 83 -20.68 -27.22 0.09
CA ALA A 83 -20.21 -26.43 1.24
C ALA A 83 -19.61 -25.08 0.80
N ALA A 84 -18.80 -25.07 -0.27
CA ALA A 84 -18.24 -23.86 -0.84
C ALA A 84 -19.33 -22.91 -1.37
N SER A 85 -20.37 -23.44 -2.03
CA SER A 85 -21.53 -22.65 -2.46
C SER A 85 -22.27 -22.01 -1.28
N ALA A 86 -22.47 -22.74 -0.19
CA ALA A 86 -23.10 -22.17 1.01
C ALA A 86 -22.25 -21.04 1.62
N ALA A 87 -20.93 -21.21 1.68
CA ALA A 87 -20.01 -20.17 2.14
C ALA A 87 -19.97 -18.96 1.18
N ALA A 88 -20.06 -19.20 -0.14
CA ALA A 88 -20.12 -18.15 -1.15
C ALA A 88 -21.39 -17.29 -1.01
N VAL A 89 -22.54 -17.86 -0.66
CA VAL A 89 -23.77 -17.10 -0.39
C VAL A 89 -23.56 -16.12 0.77
N LEU A 90 -22.93 -16.59 1.86
CA LEU A 90 -22.63 -15.75 3.03
C LEU A 90 -21.64 -14.63 2.66
N LEU A 91 -20.58 -14.96 1.91
CA LEU A 91 -19.61 -14.00 1.40
C LEU A 91 -20.27 -12.91 0.55
N CYS A 92 -21.07 -13.31 -0.45
CA CYS A 92 -21.74 -12.39 -1.38
C CYS A 92 -22.82 -11.54 -0.71
N ARG A 93 -23.57 -12.07 0.25
CA ARG A 93 -24.53 -11.26 1.03
C ARG A 93 -23.82 -10.34 2.02
N GLY A 94 -22.78 -10.83 2.67
CA GLY A 94 -22.01 -10.09 3.66
C GLY A 94 -21.32 -8.87 3.08
N LEU A 95 -20.73 -8.97 1.88
CA LEU A 95 -20.09 -7.81 1.23
C LEU A 95 -21.09 -6.72 0.80
N LEU A 96 -22.40 -7.00 0.74
CA LEU A 96 -23.40 -6.03 0.30
C LEU A 96 -24.00 -5.17 1.43
N GLY A 97 -23.86 -5.59 2.68
CA GLY A 97 -24.28 -4.78 3.83
C GLY A 97 -23.16 -3.93 4.42
N ASP A 98 -23.54 -3.02 5.32
CA ASP A 98 -22.62 -2.23 6.14
C ASP A 98 -22.92 -2.40 7.65
N ASP A 99 -23.90 -3.23 7.99
CA ASP A 99 -24.35 -3.49 9.35
C ASP A 99 -23.64 -4.70 10.00
N PRO A 100 -23.75 -4.88 11.32
CA PRO A 100 -23.10 -5.99 12.03
C PRO A 100 -23.53 -7.38 11.55
N HIS A 101 -24.78 -7.55 11.08
CA HIS A 101 -25.24 -8.85 10.59
C HIS A 101 -24.55 -9.22 9.28
N SER A 102 -24.43 -8.28 8.34
CA SER A 102 -23.66 -8.48 7.12
C SER A 102 -22.16 -8.69 7.37
N ALA A 103 -21.58 -7.97 8.33
CA ALA A 103 -20.20 -8.23 8.75
C ALA A 103 -20.02 -9.67 9.27
N GLY A 104 -20.95 -10.15 10.10
CA GLY A 104 -20.97 -11.53 10.58
C GLY A 104 -21.10 -12.58 9.47
N MET A 105 -21.97 -12.35 8.48
CA MET A 105 -22.08 -13.22 7.29
C MET A 105 -20.77 -13.25 6.49
N PHE A 106 -20.12 -12.10 6.28
CA PHE A 106 -18.86 -12.03 5.55
C PHE A 106 -17.76 -12.83 6.27
N ALA A 107 -17.64 -12.65 7.59
CA ALA A 107 -16.69 -13.38 8.42
C ALA A 107 -16.95 -14.90 8.42
N ASP A 108 -18.21 -15.35 8.59
CA ASP A 108 -18.57 -16.78 8.55
C ASP A 108 -18.30 -17.39 7.17
N GLY A 109 -18.61 -16.65 6.09
CA GLY A 109 -18.28 -17.05 4.72
C GLY A 109 -16.78 -17.32 4.56
N LEU A 110 -15.92 -16.37 4.93
CA LEU A 110 -14.47 -16.54 4.84
C LEU A 110 -13.93 -17.65 5.76
N ARG A 111 -14.50 -17.82 6.96
CA ARG A 111 -14.10 -18.87 7.90
C ARG A 111 -14.39 -20.27 7.35
N ARG A 112 -15.60 -20.50 6.81
CA ARG A 112 -15.94 -21.76 6.14
C ARG A 112 -15.06 -22.02 4.91
N LEU A 113 -14.78 -20.98 4.12
CA LEU A 113 -13.85 -21.10 2.98
C LEU A 113 -12.42 -21.46 3.42
N THR A 114 -11.99 -20.98 4.59
CA THR A 114 -10.70 -21.32 5.20
C THR A 114 -10.64 -22.78 5.60
N GLU A 115 -11.68 -23.30 6.24
CA GLU A 115 -11.78 -24.71 6.62
C GLU A 115 -11.73 -25.63 5.39
N LEU A 116 -12.44 -25.23 4.32
CA LEU A 116 -12.49 -25.99 3.09
C LEU A 116 -11.17 -25.98 2.30
N SER A 117 -10.28 -25.01 2.52
CA SER A 117 -9.06 -24.82 1.71
C SER A 117 -7.76 -25.23 2.42
N GLY A 118 -7.84 -25.91 3.57
CA GLY A 118 -6.66 -26.32 4.35
C GLY A 118 -5.68 -27.26 3.63
N ASP A 119 -6.13 -27.94 2.57
CA ASP A 119 -5.30 -28.81 1.72
C ASP A 119 -4.64 -28.06 0.55
N GLY A 120 -4.82 -26.74 0.44
CA GLY A 120 -4.34 -25.90 -0.65
C GLY A 120 -5.29 -25.79 -1.85
N THR A 121 -6.45 -26.46 -1.82
CA THR A 121 -7.46 -26.33 -2.87
C THR A 121 -8.07 -24.93 -2.89
N HIS A 122 -8.43 -24.46 -4.10
CA HIS A 122 -9.15 -23.21 -4.25
C HIS A 122 -10.38 -23.12 -3.33
N PRO A 123 -10.55 -22.04 -2.54
CA PRO A 123 -11.64 -21.96 -1.57
C PRO A 123 -13.03 -22.02 -2.19
N LEU A 124 -13.19 -21.41 -3.38
CA LEU A 124 -14.43 -21.39 -4.15
C LEU A 124 -14.47 -22.46 -5.27
N PHE A 125 -13.74 -23.57 -5.11
CA PHE A 125 -13.68 -24.60 -6.15
C PHE A 125 -15.07 -25.12 -6.56
N GLY A 126 -15.42 -24.93 -7.83
CA GLY A 126 -16.64 -25.48 -8.45
C GLY A 126 -17.93 -24.73 -8.08
N THR A 127 -17.86 -23.58 -7.44
CA THR A 127 -19.05 -22.77 -7.14
C THR A 127 -19.57 -22.06 -8.40
N GLU A 128 -20.89 -21.96 -8.55
CA GLU A 128 -21.54 -21.08 -9.53
C GLU A 128 -21.57 -19.65 -8.98
N LEU A 129 -20.38 -19.06 -8.78
CA LEU A 129 -20.23 -17.76 -8.11
C LEU A 129 -20.95 -16.61 -8.84
N PRO A 130 -20.98 -16.52 -10.18
CA PRO A 130 -21.72 -15.48 -10.88
C PRO A 130 -23.22 -15.47 -10.52
N GLU A 131 -23.84 -16.65 -10.45
CA GLU A 131 -25.25 -16.85 -10.11
C GLU A 131 -25.51 -16.50 -8.64
N VAL A 132 -24.66 -16.99 -7.72
CA VAL A 132 -24.73 -16.66 -6.29
C VAL A 132 -24.62 -15.15 -6.06
N LEU A 133 -23.71 -14.49 -6.79
CA LEU A 133 -23.54 -13.05 -6.71
C LEU A 133 -24.76 -12.29 -7.24
N LEU A 134 -25.34 -12.72 -8.38
CA LEU A 134 -26.56 -12.12 -8.94
C LEU A 134 -27.73 -12.22 -7.97
N ASP A 135 -27.96 -13.40 -7.38
CA ASP A 135 -29.04 -13.61 -6.44
C ASP A 135 -28.89 -12.74 -5.18
N ALA A 136 -27.68 -12.67 -4.63
CA ALA A 136 -27.37 -11.78 -3.49
C ALA A 136 -27.56 -10.30 -3.86
N TRP A 137 -27.17 -9.91 -5.08
CA TRP A 137 -27.31 -8.54 -5.59
C TRP A 137 -28.78 -8.14 -5.74
N GLN A 138 -29.61 -9.02 -6.31
CA GLN A 138 -31.04 -8.80 -6.48
C GLN A 138 -31.75 -8.72 -5.12
N ALA A 139 -31.43 -9.61 -4.19
CA ALA A 139 -31.96 -9.56 -2.83
C ALA A 139 -31.60 -8.26 -2.08
N SER A 140 -30.47 -7.64 -2.44
CA SER A 140 -29.98 -6.39 -1.82
C SER A 140 -30.41 -5.13 -2.57
N ALA A 141 -31.07 -5.26 -3.73
CA ALA A 141 -31.48 -4.14 -4.59
C ALA A 141 -32.80 -3.47 -4.16
N GLY A 142 -33.38 -3.90 -3.03
CA GLY A 142 -34.58 -3.27 -2.46
C GLY A 142 -34.31 -1.89 -1.84
N PRO A 143 -35.36 -1.08 -1.59
CA PRO A 143 -35.21 0.24 -0.98
C PRO A 143 -34.73 0.12 0.47
N ALA A 144 -33.41 0.16 0.67
CA ALA A 144 -32.82 0.37 1.99
C ALA A 144 -32.79 1.89 2.26
N ALA A 145 -33.48 2.34 3.31
CA ALA A 145 -33.54 3.75 3.67
C ALA A 145 -32.12 4.34 3.80
N GLY A 146 -31.83 5.39 3.03
CA GLY A 146 -30.58 6.16 3.13
C GLY A 146 -29.36 5.61 2.37
N ARG A 147 -29.49 4.59 1.52
CA ARG A 147 -28.38 4.13 0.64
C ARG A 147 -28.69 4.39 -0.84
N PRO A 148 -27.71 4.83 -1.64
CA PRO A 148 -27.89 4.90 -3.09
C PRO A 148 -28.17 3.49 -3.65
N PRO A 149 -29.05 3.37 -4.65
CA PRO A 149 -29.36 2.07 -5.25
C PRO A 149 -28.11 1.43 -5.84
N LEU A 150 -28.04 0.10 -5.76
CA LEU A 150 -26.98 -0.65 -6.43
C LEU A 150 -27.06 -0.46 -7.95
N PRO A 151 -25.94 -0.32 -8.66
CA PRO A 151 -25.96 -0.34 -10.12
C PRO A 151 -26.48 -1.70 -10.62
N ARG A 152 -27.07 -1.70 -11.82
CA ARG A 152 -27.50 -2.94 -12.48
C ARG A 152 -26.29 -3.85 -12.68
N LEU A 153 -26.35 -5.06 -12.14
CA LEU A 153 -25.35 -6.10 -12.35
C LEU A 153 -25.86 -7.06 -13.43
N SER A 154 -25.25 -7.04 -14.62
CA SER A 154 -25.54 -8.02 -15.67
C SER A 154 -24.85 -9.36 -15.37
N LEU A 155 -25.27 -10.45 -16.04
CA LEU A 155 -24.55 -11.74 -15.95
C LEU A 155 -23.09 -11.62 -16.41
N ARG A 156 -22.80 -10.77 -17.40
CA ARG A 156 -21.42 -10.50 -17.85
C ARG A 156 -20.61 -9.84 -16.74
N ASP A 157 -21.17 -8.84 -16.08
CA ASP A 157 -20.51 -8.15 -14.96
C ASP A 157 -20.32 -9.09 -13.77
N ALA A 158 -21.33 -9.91 -13.45
CA ALA A 158 -21.24 -10.89 -12.39
C ALA A 158 -20.13 -11.92 -12.64
N ARG A 159 -19.95 -12.38 -13.89
CA ARG A 159 -18.82 -13.24 -14.28
C ARG A 159 -17.47 -12.54 -14.10
N SER A 160 -17.35 -11.30 -14.57
CA SER A 160 -16.12 -10.52 -14.39
C SER A 160 -15.79 -10.31 -12.91
N ALA A 161 -16.78 -9.95 -12.09
CA ALA A 161 -16.61 -9.76 -10.65
C ALA A 161 -16.30 -11.08 -9.93
N ALA A 162 -16.94 -12.19 -10.33
CA ALA A 162 -16.68 -13.51 -9.78
C ALA A 162 -15.22 -13.94 -9.97
N VAL A 163 -14.65 -13.74 -11.16
CA VAL A 163 -13.23 -14.01 -11.41
C VAL A 163 -12.35 -13.23 -10.43
N LEU A 164 -12.60 -11.92 -10.27
CA LEU A 164 -11.84 -11.10 -9.32
C LEU A 164 -11.97 -11.57 -7.87
N LEU A 165 -13.16 -11.97 -7.44
CA LEU A 165 -13.39 -12.50 -6.09
C LEU A 165 -12.74 -13.86 -5.88
N GLU A 166 -12.81 -14.76 -6.87
CA GLU A 166 -12.12 -16.05 -6.84
C GLU A 166 -10.63 -15.86 -6.64
N HIS A 167 -10.01 -14.97 -7.42
CA HIS A 167 -8.61 -14.64 -7.24
C HIS A 167 -8.34 -14.02 -5.86
N ALA A 168 -9.17 -13.06 -5.43
CA ALA A 168 -8.99 -12.39 -4.15
C ALA A 168 -9.03 -13.33 -2.95
N VAL A 169 -9.87 -14.38 -2.93
CA VAL A 169 -9.96 -15.29 -1.78
C VAL A 169 -8.88 -16.39 -1.75
N ARG A 170 -8.13 -16.60 -2.83
CA ARG A 170 -7.09 -17.64 -2.91
C ARG A 170 -6.09 -17.66 -1.75
N PRO A 171 -5.64 -16.52 -1.20
CA PRO A 171 -4.70 -16.54 -0.09
C PRO A 171 -5.20 -17.30 1.15
N LEU A 172 -6.51 -17.53 1.30
CA LEU A 172 -7.04 -18.43 2.33
C LEU A 172 -6.49 -19.87 2.22
N ALA A 173 -6.19 -20.33 1.01
CA ALA A 173 -5.62 -21.65 0.74
C ALA A 173 -4.10 -21.71 0.96
N CYS A 174 -3.45 -20.60 1.34
CA CYS A 174 -2.03 -20.63 1.67
C CYS A 174 -1.77 -21.62 2.80
N ARG A 175 -0.68 -22.39 2.67
CA ARG A 175 -0.13 -23.15 3.80
C ARG A 175 0.39 -22.13 4.81
N THR A 176 -0.21 -22.11 5.99
CA THR A 176 0.14 -21.16 7.03
C THR A 176 1.38 -21.67 7.77
N PRO A 177 2.48 -20.91 7.81
CA PRO A 177 3.66 -21.28 8.58
C PRO A 177 3.32 -21.51 10.06
N ARG A 178 4.04 -22.43 10.71
CA ARG A 178 3.95 -22.62 12.17
C ARG A 178 4.75 -21.53 12.87
N VAL A 179 4.10 -20.41 13.12
CA VAL A 179 4.69 -19.21 13.73
C VAL A 179 3.89 -18.78 14.94
N ASP A 180 4.50 -17.93 15.77
CA ASP A 180 3.89 -17.42 16.99
C ASP A 180 3.09 -16.13 16.71
N LEU A 181 3.39 -15.42 15.61
CA LEU A 181 2.74 -14.19 15.19
C LEU A 181 2.68 -14.10 13.66
N CYS A 182 1.54 -13.69 13.10
CA CYS A 182 1.45 -13.21 11.72
C CYS A 182 1.55 -11.68 11.68
N HIS A 183 2.22 -11.15 10.66
CA HIS A 183 2.38 -9.71 10.44
C HIS A 183 2.04 -9.33 8.99
N PRO A 184 0.75 -9.17 8.65
CA PRO A 184 0.35 -8.61 7.36
C PRO A 184 0.75 -7.13 7.23
N ALA A 185 1.35 -6.78 6.08
CA ALA A 185 1.82 -5.42 5.77
C ALA A 185 0.76 -4.53 5.06
N ALA A 186 -0.49 -4.98 4.97
CA ALA A 186 -1.60 -4.18 4.45
C ALA A 186 -2.94 -4.79 4.87
N ALA A 187 -3.96 -3.95 5.03
CA ALA A 187 -5.35 -4.34 5.31
C ALA A 187 -6.10 -4.91 4.08
N GLY A 188 -5.37 -5.63 3.22
CA GLY A 188 -5.81 -6.18 1.95
C GLY A 188 -5.70 -7.71 1.91
N LEU A 189 -5.24 -8.26 0.79
CA LEU A 189 -5.09 -9.71 0.61
C LEU A 189 -4.16 -10.39 1.65
N PRO A 190 -3.08 -9.75 2.16
CA PRO A 190 -2.26 -10.33 3.23
C PRO A 190 -3.06 -10.71 4.49
N VAL A 191 -4.16 -10.01 4.79
CA VAL A 191 -5.03 -10.31 5.93
C VAL A 191 -5.67 -11.69 5.79
N LEU A 192 -5.97 -12.16 4.58
CA LEU A 192 -6.58 -13.47 4.38
C LEU A 192 -5.66 -14.62 4.84
N VAL A 193 -4.34 -14.48 4.64
CA VAL A 193 -3.36 -15.45 5.15
C VAL A 193 -3.31 -15.41 6.68
N ALA A 194 -3.33 -14.22 7.28
CA ALA A 194 -3.33 -14.05 8.73
C ALA A 194 -4.62 -14.58 9.37
N LEU A 195 -5.80 -14.33 8.78
CA LEU A 195 -7.08 -14.89 9.19
C LEU A 195 -7.07 -16.42 9.09
N ALA A 196 -6.52 -16.96 8.00
CA ALA A 196 -6.39 -18.40 7.84
C ALA A 196 -5.51 -19.02 8.93
N ALA A 197 -4.38 -18.39 9.29
CA ALA A 197 -3.52 -18.85 10.38
C ALA A 197 -4.25 -18.77 11.73
N LYS A 198 -4.95 -17.67 11.99
CA LYS A 198 -5.73 -17.46 13.21
C LYS A 198 -6.83 -18.50 13.38
N TRP A 199 -7.66 -18.71 12.36
CA TRP A 199 -8.81 -19.62 12.47
C TRP A 199 -8.42 -21.11 12.45
N ARG A 200 -7.27 -21.47 11.85
CA ARG A 200 -6.78 -22.86 11.84
C ARG A 200 -5.96 -23.24 13.06
N ALA A 201 -5.15 -22.31 13.57
CA ALA A 201 -4.10 -22.61 14.55
C ALA A 201 -4.11 -21.67 15.77
N GLY A 202 -5.03 -20.70 15.83
CA GLY A 202 -5.08 -19.71 16.92
C GLY A 202 -3.97 -18.65 16.85
N THR A 203 -3.21 -18.59 15.75
CA THR A 203 -2.09 -17.63 15.64
C THR A 203 -2.60 -16.18 15.59
N PRO A 204 -2.19 -15.30 16.52
CA PRO A 204 -2.56 -13.89 16.50
C PRO A 204 -1.88 -13.14 15.36
N PHE A 205 -2.36 -11.93 15.04
CA PHE A 205 -1.66 -11.07 14.08
C PHE A 205 -1.61 -9.59 14.48
N LEU A 206 -0.49 -8.96 14.14
CA LEU A 206 -0.27 -7.51 14.13
C LEU A 206 -0.43 -7.02 12.68
N LEU A 207 -1.33 -6.09 12.42
CA LEU A 207 -1.53 -5.54 11.08
C LEU A 207 -0.80 -4.20 10.94
N THR A 208 0.10 -4.04 9.97
CA THR A 208 0.64 -2.72 9.62
C THR A 208 -0.06 -2.16 8.39
N GLU A 209 -0.48 -0.89 8.44
CA GLU A 209 -1.07 -0.18 7.31
C GLU A 209 -0.12 0.92 6.80
N HIS A 210 0.53 0.70 5.64
CA HIS A 210 1.46 1.67 5.03
C HIS A 210 0.80 2.74 4.17
N GLY A 211 -0.45 2.53 3.81
CA GLY A 211 -1.30 3.37 2.97
C GLY A 211 -2.72 2.87 3.14
N VAL A 212 -3.71 3.73 2.98
CA VAL A 212 -5.10 3.32 3.18
C VAL A 212 -5.52 2.42 2.03
N TYR A 213 -5.36 1.10 2.20
CA TYR A 213 -5.44 0.12 1.11
C TYR A 213 -6.76 0.26 0.33
N LEU A 214 -7.88 0.44 1.05
CA LEU A 214 -9.19 0.67 0.44
C LEU A 214 -9.25 1.97 -0.39
N ARG A 215 -8.61 3.05 0.10
CA ARG A 215 -8.55 4.34 -0.60
C ARG A 215 -7.72 4.22 -1.88
N GLU A 216 -6.60 3.50 -1.83
CA GLU A 216 -5.79 3.20 -3.02
C GLU A 216 -6.62 2.44 -4.05
N ARG A 217 -7.39 1.43 -3.65
CA ARG A 217 -8.32 0.75 -4.56
C ARG A 217 -9.40 1.67 -5.13
N TYR A 218 -9.87 2.68 -4.39
CA TYR A 218 -10.80 3.70 -4.92
C TYR A 218 -10.17 4.57 -6.01
N LEU A 219 -8.88 4.88 -5.89
CA LEU A 219 -8.13 5.72 -6.83
C LEU A 219 -7.61 4.95 -8.05
N GLU A 220 -7.16 3.71 -7.87
CA GLU A 220 -6.65 2.85 -8.96
C GLU A 220 -7.75 2.47 -9.96
N HIS A 221 -8.99 2.28 -9.51
CA HIS A 221 -10.08 1.81 -10.35
C HIS A 221 -10.79 2.97 -11.09
N GLY A 222 -10.19 3.54 -12.14
CA GLY A 222 -10.83 4.38 -13.16
C GLY A 222 -10.00 4.36 -14.44
N THR A 223 -10.47 4.06 -15.65
CA THR A 223 -11.72 4.43 -16.36
C THR A 223 -12.30 3.28 -17.21
N GLY A 224 -11.86 2.03 -17.02
CA GLY A 224 -12.23 0.88 -17.88
C GLY A 224 -13.12 -0.22 -17.27
N MET A 225 -13.34 -0.22 -15.94
CA MET A 225 -14.13 -1.26 -15.27
C MET A 225 -15.61 -0.86 -15.16
N PRO A 226 -16.58 -1.75 -15.51
CA PRO A 226 -18.00 -1.47 -15.30
C PRO A 226 -18.31 -1.14 -13.83
N LEU A 227 -19.19 -0.16 -13.60
CA LEU A 227 -19.50 0.35 -12.26
C LEU A 227 -19.97 -0.76 -11.30
N ALA A 228 -20.75 -1.73 -11.79
CA ALA A 228 -21.22 -2.84 -10.97
C ALA A 228 -20.07 -3.76 -10.51
N VAL A 229 -19.14 -4.11 -11.41
CA VAL A 229 -17.94 -4.88 -11.08
C VAL A 229 -17.08 -4.13 -10.07
N LYS A 230 -16.84 -2.83 -10.32
CA LYS A 230 -16.10 -1.96 -9.40
C LYS A 230 -16.77 -1.94 -8.01
N THR A 231 -18.09 -1.86 -7.96
CA THR A 231 -18.85 -1.85 -6.69
C THR A 231 -18.67 -3.16 -5.91
N VAL A 232 -18.74 -4.32 -6.57
CA VAL A 232 -18.49 -5.63 -5.93
C VAL A 232 -17.10 -5.69 -5.31
N VAL A 233 -16.07 -5.38 -6.09
CA VAL A 233 -14.66 -5.47 -5.68
C VAL A 233 -14.36 -4.54 -4.51
N LEU A 234 -14.82 -3.30 -4.58
CA LEU A 234 -14.61 -2.32 -3.53
C LEU A 234 -15.34 -2.67 -2.24
N ARG A 235 -16.53 -3.25 -2.35
CA ARG A 235 -17.29 -3.75 -1.19
C ARG A 235 -16.61 -4.94 -0.53
N PHE A 236 -16.06 -5.86 -1.33
CA PHE A 236 -15.22 -6.94 -0.81
C PHE A 236 -14.02 -6.41 -0.02
N TYR A 237 -13.23 -5.50 -0.61
CA TYR A 237 -12.05 -4.94 0.09
C TYR A 237 -12.42 -4.13 1.33
N ARG A 238 -13.55 -3.41 1.31
CA ARG A 238 -14.07 -2.72 2.49
C ARG A 238 -14.41 -3.71 3.59
N ALA A 239 -15.15 -4.78 3.29
CA ALA A 239 -15.51 -5.80 4.27
C ALA A 239 -14.27 -6.52 4.82
N LEU A 240 -13.29 -6.82 3.95
CA LEU A 240 -12.02 -7.43 4.35
C LEU A 240 -11.19 -6.54 5.26
N ALA A 241 -11.06 -5.24 4.95
CA ALA A 241 -10.33 -4.30 5.79
C ALA A 241 -10.97 -4.18 7.18
N ARG A 242 -12.31 -4.05 7.24
CA ARG A 242 -13.06 -4.00 8.51
C ARG A 242 -12.82 -5.26 9.36
N LEU A 243 -12.95 -6.44 8.74
CA LEU A 243 -12.69 -7.71 9.41
C LEU A 243 -11.24 -7.82 9.88
N GLY A 244 -10.29 -7.34 9.08
CA GLY A 244 -8.88 -7.29 9.44
C GLY A 244 -8.63 -6.44 10.70
N TYR A 245 -9.22 -5.25 10.78
CA TYR A 245 -9.11 -4.39 11.97
C TYR A 245 -9.78 -4.96 13.20
N GLU A 246 -10.92 -5.63 13.02
CA GLU A 246 -11.64 -6.30 14.11
C GLU A 246 -10.82 -7.47 14.68
N GLU A 247 -10.29 -8.33 13.80
CA GLU A 247 -9.61 -9.57 14.16
C GLU A 247 -8.14 -9.37 14.56
N ALA A 248 -7.51 -8.26 14.18
CA ALA A 248 -6.14 -7.94 14.58
C ALA A 248 -6.02 -7.83 16.11
N ALA A 249 -4.90 -8.31 16.65
CA ALA A 249 -4.55 -8.07 18.05
C ALA A 249 -4.20 -6.58 18.25
N LEU A 250 -3.37 -6.05 17.35
CA LEU A 250 -3.00 -4.63 17.26
C LEU A 250 -2.93 -4.22 15.78
N VAL A 251 -3.10 -2.92 15.54
CA VAL A 251 -2.96 -2.27 14.22
C VAL A 251 -1.91 -1.18 14.32
N ALA A 252 -0.85 -1.26 13.51
CA ALA A 252 0.19 -0.26 13.38
C ALA A 252 -0.09 0.65 12.17
N ALA A 253 -0.55 1.87 12.44
CA ALA A 253 -0.78 2.90 11.44
C ALA A 253 0.51 3.69 11.18
N VAL A 254 0.93 3.90 9.93
CA VAL A 254 2.17 4.68 9.68
C VAL A 254 2.02 6.18 9.94
N SER A 255 0.81 6.70 10.09
CA SER A 255 0.51 8.11 10.33
C SER A 255 -0.81 8.29 11.07
N ARG A 256 -1.07 9.49 11.61
CA ARG A 256 -2.40 9.81 12.16
C ARG A 256 -3.44 9.90 11.05
N PHE A 257 -3.05 10.23 9.82
CA PHE A 257 -3.94 10.15 8.66
C PHE A 257 -4.49 8.74 8.45
N ASN A 258 -3.62 7.72 8.45
CA ASN A 258 -4.01 6.31 8.36
C ASN A 258 -4.92 5.92 9.54
N GLN A 259 -4.51 6.25 10.76
CA GLN A 259 -5.31 5.99 11.97
C GLN A 259 -6.75 6.53 11.84
N ARG A 260 -6.97 7.74 11.31
CA ARG A 260 -8.33 8.27 11.11
C ARG A 260 -9.18 7.41 10.17
N TRP A 261 -8.58 6.82 9.15
CA TRP A 261 -9.26 5.90 8.23
C TRP A 261 -9.55 4.55 8.88
N GLU A 262 -8.59 3.98 9.59
CA GLU A 262 -8.75 2.73 10.34
C GLU A 262 -9.90 2.85 11.35
N LEU A 263 -9.94 3.93 12.14
CA LEU A 263 -11.01 4.21 13.09
C LEU A 263 -12.38 4.37 12.40
N ARG A 264 -12.42 5.09 11.26
CA ARG A 264 -13.65 5.24 10.44
C ARG A 264 -14.11 3.91 9.86
N LEU A 265 -13.20 2.98 9.62
CA LEU A 265 -13.47 1.62 9.17
C LEU A 265 -13.70 0.65 10.33
N GLY A 266 -13.83 1.13 11.57
CA GLY A 266 -14.25 0.32 12.72
C GLY A 266 -13.12 -0.33 13.51
N ALA A 267 -11.86 0.06 13.28
CA ALA A 267 -10.77 -0.33 14.17
C ALA A 267 -11.04 0.19 15.60
N HIS A 268 -10.85 -0.66 16.60
CA HIS A 268 -11.03 -0.26 17.99
C HIS A 268 -9.90 0.69 18.41
N PRO A 269 -10.16 1.87 19.00
CA PRO A 269 -9.13 2.86 19.32
C PRO A 269 -7.97 2.33 20.15
N ALA A 270 -8.24 1.45 21.13
CA ALA A 270 -7.21 0.85 21.97
C ALA A 270 -6.28 -0.13 21.24
N LYS A 271 -6.63 -0.56 20.02
CA LYS A 271 -5.79 -1.47 19.20
C LYS A 271 -4.87 -0.71 18.23
N VAL A 272 -5.12 0.57 17.98
CA VAL A 272 -4.43 1.33 16.93
C VAL A 272 -3.26 2.12 17.51
N VAL A 273 -2.05 1.83 17.04
CA VAL A 273 -0.81 2.49 17.44
C VAL A 273 -0.17 3.14 16.22
N VAL A 274 0.24 4.41 16.31
CA VAL A 274 0.92 5.10 15.22
C VAL A 274 2.42 4.81 15.26
N VAL A 275 2.95 4.14 14.23
CA VAL A 275 4.37 3.81 14.08
C VAL A 275 4.88 4.35 12.74
N PRO A 276 5.52 5.53 12.71
CA PRO A 276 6.03 6.10 11.48
C PRO A 276 7.12 5.25 10.81
N ASN A 277 7.22 5.33 9.48
CA ASN A 277 8.36 4.77 8.75
C ASN A 277 9.67 5.42 9.22
N GLY A 278 10.72 4.62 9.29
CA GLY A 278 12.04 5.06 9.75
C GLY A 278 13.09 4.98 8.65
N VAL A 279 13.95 5.99 8.56
CA VAL A 279 15.10 6.04 7.66
C VAL A 279 16.39 5.89 8.45
N GLU A 280 17.38 5.19 7.90
CA GLU A 280 18.73 5.07 8.47
C GLU A 280 19.51 6.38 8.27
N PRO A 281 19.78 7.18 9.32
CA PRO A 281 20.43 8.48 9.17
C PRO A 281 21.81 8.39 8.52
N LEU A 282 22.57 7.31 8.76
CA LEU A 282 23.92 7.14 8.21
C LEU A 282 23.93 6.96 6.68
N ARG A 283 22.81 6.53 6.08
CA ARG A 283 22.67 6.47 4.61
C ARG A 283 22.40 7.85 3.98
N TYR A 284 21.94 8.80 4.78
CA TYR A 284 21.53 10.14 4.34
C TYR A 284 22.22 11.25 5.16
N PRO A 285 23.58 11.31 5.13
CA PRO A 285 24.30 12.41 5.76
C PRO A 285 23.99 13.74 5.05
N PRO A 286 24.11 14.87 5.76
CA PRO A 286 23.67 16.16 5.27
C PRO A 286 24.45 16.52 3.99
N LEU A 287 23.78 17.23 3.08
CA LEU A 287 24.38 17.70 1.83
C LEU A 287 25.10 19.02 2.10
N ALA A 288 26.39 19.07 1.75
CA ALA A 288 27.23 20.25 2.01
C ALA A 288 27.09 21.35 0.94
N THR A 289 26.60 21.00 -0.25
CA THR A 289 26.56 21.89 -1.41
C THR A 289 25.21 21.87 -2.12
N GLU A 290 24.94 22.94 -2.87
CA GLU A 290 23.83 23.05 -3.81
C GLU A 290 24.40 23.10 -5.24
N PRO A 291 23.65 22.62 -6.26
CA PRO A 291 24.10 22.73 -7.64
C PRO A 291 24.15 24.20 -8.10
N THR A 292 24.89 24.51 -9.15
CA THR A 292 24.99 25.89 -9.68
C THR A 292 23.73 26.36 -10.41
N VAL A 293 22.96 25.42 -10.97
CA VAL A 293 21.73 25.69 -11.70
C VAL A 293 20.53 25.45 -10.78
N PRO A 294 19.57 26.39 -10.68
CA PRO A 294 18.33 26.19 -9.92
C PRO A 294 17.67 24.88 -10.34
N THR A 295 17.53 23.93 -9.41
CA THR A 295 17.10 22.57 -9.76
C THR A 295 16.14 22.04 -8.73
N VAL A 296 14.97 21.59 -9.19
CA VAL A 296 14.00 20.82 -8.43
C VAL A 296 14.23 19.34 -8.73
N THR A 297 14.33 18.50 -7.70
CA THR A 297 14.46 17.05 -7.89
C THR A 297 13.24 16.32 -7.37
N TRP A 298 12.92 15.21 -8.00
CA TRP A 298 11.87 14.30 -7.59
C TRP A 298 12.43 12.88 -7.64
N VAL A 299 12.12 12.06 -6.64
CA VAL A 299 12.63 10.69 -6.54
C VAL A 299 11.48 9.72 -6.25
N GLY A 300 11.26 8.78 -7.16
CA GLY A 300 10.20 7.78 -7.01
C GLY A 300 9.96 6.94 -8.26
N ARG A 301 9.05 5.97 -8.17
CA ARG A 301 8.59 5.20 -9.33
C ARG A 301 7.68 6.06 -10.20
N ILE A 302 7.83 6.01 -11.52
CA ILE A 302 7.00 6.77 -12.45
C ILE A 302 5.66 6.06 -12.62
N ASP A 303 4.64 6.52 -11.90
CA ASP A 303 3.28 6.00 -11.97
C ASP A 303 2.22 7.10 -11.74
N PRO A 304 0.95 6.87 -12.14
CA PRO A 304 -0.09 7.90 -12.07
C PRO A 304 -0.37 8.46 -10.68
N LEU A 305 -0.14 7.71 -9.59
CA LEU A 305 -0.39 8.20 -8.23
C LEU A 305 0.60 9.29 -7.80
N LYS A 306 1.74 9.40 -8.50
CA LYS A 306 2.77 10.41 -8.25
C LYS A 306 2.50 11.75 -8.94
N ASP A 307 1.51 11.82 -9.82
CA ASP A 307 1.07 13.03 -10.51
C ASP A 307 2.21 13.94 -11.00
N LEU A 308 3.13 13.33 -11.75
CA LEU A 308 4.21 14.04 -12.44
C LEU A 308 3.69 15.04 -13.47
N HIS A 309 2.46 14.88 -13.96
CA HIS A 309 1.82 15.87 -14.83
C HIS A 309 1.69 17.23 -14.13
N THR A 310 1.31 17.26 -12.86
CA THR A 310 1.28 18.50 -12.07
C THR A 310 2.67 19.11 -11.95
N LEU A 311 3.69 18.31 -11.64
CA LEU A 311 5.07 18.80 -11.49
C LEU A 311 5.66 19.32 -12.81
N ILE A 312 5.41 18.63 -13.93
CA ILE A 312 5.83 19.06 -15.27
C ILE A 312 5.14 20.37 -15.65
N ARG A 313 3.84 20.52 -15.35
CA ARG A 313 3.11 21.79 -15.57
C ARG A 313 3.63 22.91 -14.68
N ALA A 314 3.97 22.63 -13.42
CA ALA A 314 4.56 23.59 -12.50
C ALA A 314 5.89 24.14 -13.02
N MET A 315 6.64 23.34 -13.79
CA MET A 315 7.88 23.79 -14.42
C MET A 315 7.68 24.96 -15.40
N ARG A 316 6.48 25.14 -15.99
CA ARG A 316 6.17 26.35 -16.77
C ARG A 316 6.24 27.61 -15.90
N THR A 317 5.52 27.61 -14.78
CA THR A 317 5.54 28.70 -13.81
C THR A 317 6.95 28.98 -13.31
N ILE A 318 7.73 27.93 -13.04
CA ILE A 318 9.13 28.08 -12.62
C ILE A 318 9.97 28.71 -13.73
N ARG A 319 9.88 28.24 -14.97
CA ARG A 319 10.69 28.76 -16.11
C ARG A 319 10.35 30.18 -16.51
N ASP A 320 9.10 30.61 -16.31
CA ASP A 320 8.69 31.98 -16.60
C ASP A 320 9.40 32.99 -15.68
N ALA A 321 9.75 32.58 -14.45
CA ALA A 321 10.48 33.42 -13.49
C ALA A 321 11.99 33.11 -13.40
N GLU A 322 12.39 31.84 -13.58
CA GLU A 322 13.76 31.34 -13.50
C GLU A 322 14.14 30.58 -14.79
N PRO A 323 14.57 31.29 -15.85
CA PRO A 323 14.77 30.71 -17.18
C PRO A 323 15.88 29.66 -17.30
N LEU A 324 16.70 29.46 -16.26
CA LEU A 324 17.72 28.39 -16.24
C LEU A 324 17.30 27.19 -15.39
N ALA A 325 16.15 27.27 -14.72
CA ALA A 325 15.73 26.23 -13.79
C ALA A 325 15.56 24.87 -14.48
N ARG A 326 15.84 23.80 -13.74
CA ARG A 326 15.71 22.40 -14.17
C ARG A 326 14.82 21.59 -13.23
N LEU A 327 14.18 20.58 -13.78
CA LEU A 327 13.45 19.54 -13.06
C LEU A 327 14.06 18.18 -13.41
N ARG A 328 14.53 17.44 -12.41
CA ARG A 328 15.03 16.06 -12.59
C ARG A 328 14.08 15.06 -11.95
N LEU A 329 13.55 14.14 -12.76
CA LEU A 329 12.64 13.09 -12.37
C LEU A 329 13.40 11.75 -12.32
N ALA A 330 13.85 11.36 -11.12
CA ALA A 330 14.68 10.18 -10.91
C ALA A 330 13.87 8.99 -10.41
N GLY A 331 13.96 7.87 -11.12
CA GLY A 331 13.49 6.56 -10.68
C GLY A 331 12.97 5.66 -11.81
N PRO A 332 12.57 4.43 -11.47
CA PRO A 332 12.20 3.43 -12.47
C PRO A 332 10.80 3.65 -13.03
N VAL A 333 10.61 3.24 -14.28
CA VAL A 333 9.28 3.10 -14.92
C VAL A 333 8.83 1.64 -14.76
N PRO A 334 7.89 1.34 -13.85
CA PRO A 334 7.31 0.00 -13.76
C PRO A 334 6.54 -0.34 -15.05
N GLU A 335 6.31 -1.62 -15.30
CA GLU A 335 5.48 -2.12 -16.42
C GLU A 335 4.16 -1.34 -16.55
N THR A 336 3.42 -1.23 -15.44
CA THR A 336 2.14 -0.53 -15.34
C THR A 336 2.26 1.00 -15.50
N GLY A 337 3.47 1.54 -15.44
CA GLY A 337 3.76 2.98 -15.55
C GLY A 337 4.22 3.41 -16.94
N ARG A 338 4.44 2.49 -17.90
CA ARG A 338 4.92 2.82 -19.26
C ARG A 338 4.06 3.87 -19.98
N GLU A 339 2.75 3.66 -20.04
CA GLU A 339 1.82 4.57 -20.71
C GLU A 339 1.84 5.95 -20.05
N TYR A 340 1.92 5.96 -18.71
CA TYR A 340 2.04 7.18 -17.94
C TYR A 340 3.36 7.92 -18.22
N ALA A 341 4.49 7.22 -18.26
CA ALA A 341 5.78 7.79 -18.62
C ALA A 341 5.76 8.38 -20.04
N ALA A 342 5.17 7.67 -21.01
CA ALA A 342 4.99 8.18 -22.37
C ALA A 342 4.13 9.45 -22.39
N SER A 343 3.06 9.50 -21.59
CA SER A 343 2.22 10.70 -21.45
C SER A 343 2.97 11.88 -20.82
N CYS A 344 3.90 11.63 -19.90
CA CYS A 344 4.77 12.64 -19.30
C CYS A 344 5.75 13.22 -20.33
N LEU A 345 6.41 12.36 -21.12
CA LEU A 345 7.27 12.79 -22.22
C LEU A 345 6.47 13.66 -23.21
N ALA A 346 5.31 13.19 -23.67
CA ALA A 346 4.45 13.96 -24.56
C ALA A 346 3.99 15.31 -23.96
N LEU A 347 3.86 15.41 -22.64
CA LEU A 347 3.54 16.67 -21.97
C LEU A 347 4.73 17.64 -21.95
N ILE A 348 5.94 17.15 -21.66
CA ILE A 348 7.19 17.92 -21.73
C ILE A 348 7.36 18.51 -23.13
N GLU A 349 7.11 17.70 -24.16
CA GLU A 349 7.12 18.10 -25.57
C GLU A 349 6.16 19.25 -25.86
N ARG A 350 4.87 19.05 -25.54
CA ARG A 350 3.82 20.05 -25.80
C ARG A 350 4.06 21.38 -25.09
N LEU A 351 4.75 21.35 -23.94
CA LEU A 351 5.04 22.53 -23.15
C LEU A 351 6.37 23.21 -23.53
N GLY A 352 7.14 22.63 -24.46
CA GLY A 352 8.43 23.15 -24.89
C GLY A 352 9.50 23.08 -23.81
N LEU A 353 9.48 22.04 -22.97
CA LEU A 353 10.31 21.91 -21.77
C LEU A 353 11.46 20.88 -21.90
N ARG A 354 11.82 20.48 -23.13
CA ARG A 354 12.86 19.45 -23.37
C ARG A 354 14.23 19.80 -22.75
N ASP A 355 14.58 21.08 -22.70
CA ASP A 355 15.85 21.57 -22.14
C ASP A 355 15.81 21.73 -20.60
N ALA A 356 14.61 21.66 -20.01
CA ALA A 356 14.36 21.97 -18.61
C ALA A 356 13.98 20.73 -17.78
N VAL A 357 13.32 19.72 -18.37
CA VAL A 357 12.82 18.54 -17.65
C VAL A 357 13.54 17.28 -18.15
N ASP A 358 14.18 16.56 -17.23
CA ASP A 358 14.86 15.31 -17.51
C ASP A 358 14.19 14.13 -16.77
N LEU A 359 13.94 13.04 -17.49
CA LEU A 359 13.56 11.75 -16.92
C LEU A 359 14.84 10.93 -16.76
N SER A 360 15.55 11.16 -15.66
CA SER A 360 16.91 10.67 -15.43
C SER A 360 17.00 9.14 -15.26
N GLY A 361 15.86 8.44 -15.20
CA GLY A 361 15.80 6.99 -15.03
C GLY A 361 16.12 6.52 -13.60
N PRO A 362 16.28 5.21 -13.38
CA PRO A 362 16.58 4.64 -12.07
C PRO A 362 17.90 5.17 -11.49
N VAL A 363 17.90 5.49 -10.20
CA VAL A 363 19.12 5.86 -9.46
C VAL A 363 19.56 4.73 -8.56
N THR A 364 20.87 4.48 -8.49
CA THR A 364 21.46 3.49 -7.58
C THR A 364 21.48 3.98 -6.13
N CYS A 365 21.44 5.31 -5.94
CA CYS A 365 21.43 5.96 -4.64
C CYS A 365 20.52 7.20 -4.69
N SER A 366 19.38 7.15 -3.98
CA SER A 366 18.45 8.28 -3.91
C SER A 366 19.09 9.56 -3.36
N ARG A 367 20.10 9.43 -2.47
CA ARG A 367 20.88 10.57 -1.95
C ARG A 367 21.53 11.39 -3.06
N GLN A 368 22.03 10.76 -4.13
CA GLN A 368 22.62 11.50 -5.25
C GLN A 368 21.57 12.37 -5.95
N ALA A 369 20.37 11.85 -6.16
CA ALA A 369 19.27 12.64 -6.70
C ALA A 369 18.83 13.78 -5.77
N TYR A 370 18.96 13.65 -4.45
CA TYR A 370 18.75 14.78 -3.52
C TYR A 370 19.88 15.81 -3.56
N ALA A 371 21.11 15.38 -3.86
CA ALA A 371 22.28 16.26 -4.03
C ALA A 371 22.18 17.12 -5.30
N ASP A 372 21.56 16.59 -6.34
CA ASP A 372 21.36 17.24 -7.63
C ASP A 372 20.36 18.40 -7.63
N GLY A 373 19.65 18.62 -6.52
CA GLY A 373 18.59 19.61 -6.40
C GLY A 373 18.85 20.63 -5.30
N HIS A 374 18.22 21.80 -5.41
CA HIS A 374 18.10 22.78 -4.34
C HIS A 374 16.96 22.45 -3.38
N LEU A 375 15.94 21.75 -3.86
CA LEU A 375 14.79 21.27 -3.09
C LEU A 375 14.26 19.97 -3.69
N VAL A 376 13.53 19.19 -2.88
CA VAL A 376 12.87 17.95 -3.31
C VAL A 376 11.36 18.16 -3.41
N ALA A 377 10.78 17.76 -4.54
CA ALA A 377 9.35 17.82 -4.81
C ALA A 377 8.68 16.46 -4.56
N LEU A 378 7.46 16.49 -4.00
CA LEU A 378 6.53 15.35 -3.97
C LEU A 378 5.15 15.83 -4.43
N SER A 379 4.73 15.39 -5.60
CA SER A 379 3.47 15.80 -6.27
C SER A 379 2.32 14.82 -6.08
N SER A 380 2.49 13.75 -5.30
CA SER A 380 1.56 12.62 -5.23
C SER A 380 0.11 13.02 -4.89
N ILE A 381 -0.86 12.24 -5.39
CA ILE A 381 -2.30 12.35 -5.05
C ILE A 381 -2.71 11.40 -3.90
N SER A 382 -1.85 10.46 -3.56
CA SER A 382 -2.00 9.51 -2.47
C SER A 382 -0.63 9.15 -1.90
N GLU A 383 -0.49 9.25 -0.58
CA GLU A 383 0.64 8.75 0.20
C GLU A 383 0.13 8.20 1.52
N GLY A 384 0.89 7.29 2.13
CA GLY A 384 0.74 6.97 3.55
C GLY A 384 1.73 7.80 4.37
N LEU A 385 2.99 7.35 4.42
CA LEU A 385 4.10 8.14 4.98
C LEU A 385 5.33 8.04 4.06
N PRO A 386 5.68 9.11 3.31
CA PRO A 386 6.64 9.00 2.21
C PRO A 386 8.10 8.91 2.69
N TYR A 387 8.78 7.80 2.36
CA TYR A 387 10.23 7.64 2.58
C TYR A 387 11.03 8.76 1.91
N THR A 388 10.73 9.09 0.65
CA THR A 388 11.45 10.12 -0.13
C THR A 388 11.59 11.46 0.62
N ILE A 389 10.54 11.90 1.31
CA ILE A 389 10.55 13.17 2.05
C ILE A 389 11.39 13.05 3.31
N ILE A 390 11.26 11.94 4.06
CA ILE A 390 12.08 11.70 5.24
C ILE A 390 13.55 11.65 4.84
N GLU A 391 13.91 10.95 3.76
CA GLU A 391 15.28 10.87 3.25
C GLU A 391 15.82 12.24 2.82
N ALA A 392 15.02 13.06 2.12
CA ALA A 392 15.39 14.42 1.74
C ALA A 392 15.61 15.32 2.96
N MET A 393 14.72 15.24 3.95
CA MET A 393 14.85 15.95 5.23
C MET A 393 16.11 15.49 5.98
N MET A 394 16.39 14.18 6.03
CA MET A 394 17.64 13.67 6.60
C MET A 394 18.84 14.31 5.89
N CYS A 395 18.84 14.42 4.56
CA CYS A 395 19.90 15.11 3.82
C CYS A 395 19.99 16.63 4.07
N GLY A 396 19.09 17.23 4.85
CA GLY A 396 19.03 18.68 5.07
C GLY A 396 18.49 19.45 3.86
N ARG A 397 17.73 18.77 2.99
CA ARG A 397 17.18 19.38 1.77
C ARG A 397 15.71 19.76 2.03
N PRO A 398 15.31 21.03 1.83
CA PRO A 398 13.92 21.42 2.03
C PRO A 398 13.02 20.78 0.97
N THR A 399 11.74 20.64 1.31
CA THR A 399 10.77 19.94 0.48
C THR A 399 9.59 20.83 0.13
N VAL A 400 9.08 20.68 -1.09
CA VAL A 400 7.76 21.18 -1.52
C VAL A 400 6.89 19.96 -1.79
N SER A 401 5.76 19.82 -1.10
CA SER A 401 4.99 18.57 -1.14
C SER A 401 3.49 18.81 -1.14
N THR A 402 2.73 17.90 -1.75
CA THR A 402 1.27 17.96 -1.74
C THR A 402 0.69 17.55 -0.39
N ASP A 403 -0.42 18.17 0.01
CA ASP A 403 -1.16 17.84 1.24
C ASP A 403 -2.00 16.56 1.06
N VAL A 404 -1.32 15.41 1.05
CA VAL A 404 -1.97 14.09 0.96
C VAL A 404 -1.41 13.16 2.03
N GLY A 405 -2.26 12.27 2.54
CA GLY A 405 -1.81 11.26 3.49
C GLY A 405 -1.20 11.85 4.76
N GLY A 406 -0.11 11.24 5.21
CA GLY A 406 0.73 11.72 6.31
C GLY A 406 1.83 12.69 5.88
N VAL A 407 1.84 13.25 4.65
CA VAL A 407 2.90 14.14 4.17
C VAL A 407 3.06 15.36 5.09
N SER A 408 1.96 16.04 5.43
CA SER A 408 1.97 17.20 6.32
C SER A 408 2.42 16.86 7.75
N GLU A 409 2.21 15.62 8.20
CA GLU A 409 2.72 15.14 9.49
C GLU A 409 4.24 14.95 9.47
N VAL A 410 4.81 14.53 8.34
CA VAL A 410 6.25 14.43 8.15
C VAL A 410 6.87 15.81 8.07
N VAL A 411 6.41 16.65 7.14
CA VAL A 411 7.00 17.97 6.84
C VAL A 411 6.82 18.94 8.00
N GLY A 412 5.68 18.94 8.69
CA GLY A 412 5.40 19.93 9.75
C GLY A 412 5.60 21.36 9.24
N SER A 413 6.35 22.18 10.00
CA SER A 413 6.71 23.55 9.62
C SER A 413 8.08 23.68 8.95
N THR A 414 8.68 22.57 8.51
CA THR A 414 10.08 22.54 8.03
C THR A 414 10.19 22.41 6.51
N GLY A 415 9.10 22.66 5.79
CA GLY A 415 9.00 22.65 4.34
C GLY A 415 7.69 23.30 3.91
N LEU A 416 7.42 23.30 2.61
CA LEU A 416 6.20 23.90 2.06
C LEU A 416 5.20 22.81 1.65
N ILE A 417 3.94 23.04 2.01
CA ILE A 417 2.83 22.17 1.67
C ILE A 417 1.88 22.90 0.72
N VAL A 418 1.48 22.25 -0.36
CA VAL A 418 0.57 22.80 -1.39
C VAL A 418 -0.61 21.86 -1.66
N PRO A 419 -1.73 22.34 -2.22
CA PRO A 419 -2.82 21.47 -2.64
C PRO A 419 -2.38 20.44 -3.72
N PRO A 420 -2.87 19.20 -3.69
CA PRO A 420 -2.64 18.24 -4.78
C PRO A 420 -3.34 18.67 -6.07
N GLY A 421 -2.71 18.43 -7.22
CA GLY A 421 -3.27 18.75 -8.53
C GLY A 421 -3.29 20.24 -8.90
N ASP A 422 -2.53 21.09 -8.18
CA ASP A 422 -2.40 22.53 -8.47
C ASP A 422 -0.96 22.86 -8.95
N PRO A 423 -0.71 22.89 -10.26
CA PRO A 423 0.61 23.20 -10.80
C PRO A 423 1.11 24.61 -10.49
N VAL A 424 0.20 25.59 -10.36
CA VAL A 424 0.58 27.00 -10.17
C VAL A 424 1.05 27.20 -8.73
N ALA A 425 0.26 26.72 -7.75
CA ALA A 425 0.65 26.77 -6.35
C ALA A 425 1.97 25.99 -6.12
N PHE A 426 2.12 24.83 -6.76
CA PHE A 426 3.36 24.04 -6.68
C PHE A 426 4.56 24.82 -7.24
N GLY A 427 4.42 25.42 -8.43
CA GLY A 427 5.47 26.21 -9.06
C GLY A 427 5.87 27.44 -8.24
N GLN A 428 4.89 28.14 -7.66
CA GLN A 428 5.12 29.30 -6.79
C GLN A 428 5.88 28.92 -5.51
N ALA A 429 5.51 27.82 -4.86
CA ALA A 429 6.23 27.32 -3.68
C ALA A 429 7.66 26.90 -4.02
N CYS A 430 7.89 26.28 -5.17
CA CYS A 430 9.24 26.00 -5.66
C CYS A 430 10.04 27.29 -5.88
N LEU A 431 9.45 28.31 -6.50
CA LEU A 431 10.11 29.61 -6.73
C LEU A 431 10.46 30.34 -5.43
N GLU A 432 9.58 30.30 -4.43
CA GLU A 432 9.85 30.86 -3.10
C GLU A 432 11.15 30.28 -2.53
N LEU A 433 11.29 28.96 -2.60
CA LEU A 433 12.51 28.32 -2.14
C LEU A 433 13.68 28.59 -3.09
N LEU A 434 13.54 28.47 -4.41
CA LEU A 434 14.66 28.69 -5.34
C LEU A 434 15.23 30.12 -5.26
N GLY A 435 14.39 31.12 -5.00
CA GLY A 435 14.79 32.53 -4.86
C GLY A 435 15.40 32.91 -3.50
N ASP A 436 15.14 32.13 -2.44
CA ASP A 436 15.60 32.45 -1.07
C ASP A 436 16.50 31.35 -0.48
N GLY A 437 17.82 31.54 -0.63
CA GLY A 437 18.82 30.59 -0.14
C GLY A 437 18.91 30.50 1.39
N GLU A 438 18.62 31.57 2.12
CA GLU A 438 18.65 31.54 3.58
C GLU A 438 17.46 30.75 4.13
N ARG A 439 16.26 31.01 3.59
CA ARG A 439 15.05 30.25 3.94
C ARG A 439 15.20 28.78 3.58
N ARG A 440 15.75 28.43 2.41
CA ARG A 440 16.04 27.03 2.06
C ARG A 440 16.93 26.34 3.07
N ARG A 441 18.06 26.95 3.44
CA ARG A 441 19.01 26.38 4.40
C ARG A 441 18.39 26.23 5.78
N THR A 442 17.61 27.22 6.21
CA THR A 442 16.90 27.20 7.50
C THR A 442 15.86 26.07 7.55
N LEU A 443 15.01 25.97 6.53
CA LEU A 443 14.01 24.90 6.45
C LEU A 443 14.67 23.52 6.33
N GLY A 444 15.74 23.40 5.54
CA GLY A 444 16.52 22.18 5.41
C GLY A 444 17.13 21.72 6.74
N ALA A 445 17.72 22.63 7.51
CA ALA A 445 18.28 22.33 8.83
C ALA A 445 17.19 21.89 9.83
N HIS A 446 16.10 22.64 9.95
CA HIS A 446 14.98 22.26 10.81
C HIS A 446 14.34 20.94 10.37
N GLY A 447 14.25 20.69 9.06
CA GLY A 447 13.74 19.44 8.51
C GLY A 447 14.61 18.26 8.91
N ARG A 448 15.93 18.41 8.88
CA ARG A 448 16.87 17.40 9.37
C ARG A 448 16.69 17.12 10.84
N ASP A 449 16.64 18.16 11.69
CA ASP A 449 16.45 18.00 13.13
C ASP A 449 15.15 17.25 13.44
N ARG A 450 14.06 17.62 12.75
CA ARG A 450 12.78 16.93 12.83
C ARG A 450 12.87 15.47 12.39
N ALA A 451 13.54 15.19 11.27
CA ALA A 451 13.70 13.83 10.75
C ALA A 451 14.47 12.93 11.72
N LEU A 452 15.57 13.43 12.29
CA LEU A 452 16.36 12.73 13.31
C LEU A 452 15.58 12.51 14.61
N ALA A 453 14.73 13.45 15.01
CA ALA A 453 13.93 13.32 16.23
C ALA A 453 12.80 12.29 16.12
N HIS A 454 12.21 12.10 14.93
CA HIS A 454 10.94 11.37 14.78
C HIS A 454 10.97 10.19 13.81
N PHE A 455 11.82 10.20 12.79
CA PHE A 455 11.70 9.30 11.63
C PHE A 455 12.96 8.47 11.38
N THR A 456 13.66 8.08 12.44
CA THR A 456 14.82 7.17 12.37
C THR A 456 14.38 5.71 12.38
N VAL A 457 15.13 4.85 11.67
CA VAL A 457 14.91 3.39 11.67
C VAL A 457 14.94 2.79 13.08
N ASP A 458 15.85 3.23 13.96
CA ASP A 458 15.96 2.71 15.32
C ASP A 458 14.69 2.91 16.16
N ARG A 459 14.08 4.10 16.07
CA ARG A 459 12.80 4.40 16.74
C ARG A 459 11.67 3.53 16.20
N MET A 460 11.61 3.37 14.87
CA MET A 460 10.62 2.49 14.24
C MET A 460 10.78 1.05 14.73
N LEU A 461 12.01 0.51 14.72
CA LEU A 461 12.30 -0.84 15.18
C LEU A 461 11.98 -1.02 16.67
N ALA A 462 12.33 -0.04 17.52
CA ALA A 462 11.99 -0.07 18.94
C ALA A 462 10.47 -0.15 19.17
N ALA A 463 9.67 0.61 18.40
CA ALA A 463 8.22 0.52 18.46
C ALA A 463 7.70 -0.87 18.05
N TYR A 464 8.24 -1.46 16.98
CA TYR A 464 7.84 -2.82 16.59
C TYR A 464 8.27 -3.91 17.58
N ARG A 465 9.44 -3.79 18.22
CA ARG A 465 9.84 -4.70 19.33
C ARG A 465 8.83 -4.65 20.47
N GLN A 466 8.34 -3.46 20.82
CA GLN A 466 7.30 -3.29 21.82
C GLN A 466 5.98 -3.92 21.37
N LEU A 467 5.51 -3.61 20.16
CA LEU A 467 4.26 -4.19 19.62
C LEU A 467 4.29 -5.72 19.58
N TYR A 468 5.40 -6.33 19.19
CA TYR A 468 5.55 -7.80 19.21
C TYR A 468 5.46 -8.37 20.62
N THR A 469 5.97 -7.64 21.62
CA THR A 469 5.86 -8.02 23.03
C THR A 469 4.42 -7.87 23.53
N ASP A 470 3.74 -6.78 23.19
CA ASP A 470 2.37 -6.50 23.60
C ASP A 470 1.38 -7.51 23.03
N VAL A 471 1.51 -7.87 21.75
CA VAL A 471 0.65 -8.92 21.15
C VAL A 471 0.86 -10.26 21.86
N ARG A 472 2.11 -10.61 22.18
CA ARG A 472 2.41 -11.86 22.89
C ARG A 472 1.80 -11.87 24.30
N ALA A 473 1.85 -10.74 25.01
CA ALA A 473 1.26 -10.62 26.34
C ALA A 473 -0.28 -10.70 26.29
N ALA A 474 -0.92 -10.04 25.32
CA ALA A 474 -2.37 -10.04 25.15
C ALA A 474 -2.96 -11.41 24.79
N VAL A 475 -2.15 -12.31 24.24
CA VAL A 475 -2.56 -13.67 23.86
C VAL A 475 -2.33 -14.67 25.00
N ALA A 476 -1.47 -14.34 25.96
CA ALA A 476 -1.18 -15.15 27.14
C ALA A 476 -2.12 -14.87 28.32
N ALA A 477 -2.78 -13.70 28.33
CA ALA A 477 -3.81 -13.29 29.29
C ALA A 477 -5.20 -13.74 28.83
#